data_AF-A0A4D6FH80-F1
#
_entry.id   AF-A0A4D6FH80-F1
#
_cell.length_a   1.000
_cell.length_b   1.000
_cell.length_c   1.000
_cell.angle_alpha   90.00
_cell.angle_beta   90.00
_cell.angle_gamma   90.00
#
_symmetry.space_group_name_H-M   'P 1'
#
loop_
_entity.id
_entity.type
_entity.pdbx_description
1 polymer ?
#
loop_
_entity_poly.entity_id
_entity_poly.type
_entity_poly.pdbx_seq_one_letter_code
_entity_poly.pdbx_strand_id
1 'polypeptide(L)'
;MRGEDKPKIKENFSLLCLCFIILIYFLFLQNKSLQVETIECLYSSAPVLVPLKSYTNLSNVLNNESFRTELKKVGGVYGFINVLDKKQYIGSSKDLFDRFTDHFRGVSTNIRLQRAIAKHGIDNFIFVVYYFHNDPSVILTDIETVAIRSFPFDELYNFKKDAKSMLGYKHTEEAFKKMKLRLSNKANHPMYGKKHSQNALRLISKPGKLNPMYNKNHSAISKKKISLSLSKTTIGLYDINNNLIKTFINQVVLAQELVVTKSTISKYIKSKKLFQNKYYIRKHISSEPLQVKEDKK
;
A
#
# COMPACT_ATOMS: atom_id res chain seq x y z
N MET A 1 1.00 29.21 52.16
CA MET A 1 1.60 29.48 50.84
C MET A 1 0.95 28.52 49.85
N ARG A 2 -0.28 28.87 49.42
CA ARG A 2 -0.61 29.39 48.08
C ARG A 2 -0.40 28.33 46.98
N GLY A 3 -1.42 27.48 46.83
CA GLY A 3 -1.76 26.92 45.54
C GLY A 3 -2.38 28.02 44.68
N GLU A 4 -1.97 28.10 43.42
CA GLU A 4 -2.60 28.95 42.42
C GLU A 4 -3.33 28.08 41.40
N ASP A 5 -4.59 28.42 41.25
CA ASP A 5 -5.59 27.82 40.38
C ASP A 5 -5.22 27.97 38.90
N LYS A 6 -5.29 26.86 38.15
CA LYS A 6 -5.29 26.89 36.68
C LYS A 6 -6.63 27.44 36.19
N PRO A 7 -6.66 28.40 35.25
CA PRO A 7 -7.91 28.98 34.75
C PRO A 7 -8.72 27.94 33.96
N LYS A 8 -10.03 27.92 34.25
CA LYS A 8 -11.07 27.08 33.65
C LYS A 8 -11.26 27.36 32.14
N ILE A 9 -10.45 26.74 31.29
CA ILE A 9 -10.60 26.79 29.82
C ILE A 9 -11.94 26.19 29.35
N LYS A 10 -12.56 25.30 30.15
CA LYS A 10 -13.88 24.72 29.83
C LYS A 10 -15.06 25.68 30.00
N GLU A 11 -14.95 26.72 30.83
CA GLU A 11 -16.06 27.66 31.04
C GLU A 11 -16.19 28.69 29.89
N ASN A 12 -15.07 29.07 29.25
CA ASN A 12 -15.09 30.01 28.13
C ASN A 12 -15.70 29.44 26.84
N PHE A 13 -15.62 28.13 26.61
CA PHE A 13 -16.27 27.48 25.46
C PHE A 13 -17.79 27.44 25.60
N SER A 14 -18.29 27.25 26.83
CA SER A 14 -19.72 27.28 27.15
C SER A 14 -20.30 28.68 26.90
N LEU A 15 -19.59 29.72 27.33
CA LEU A 15 -20.02 31.10 27.16
C LEU A 15 -20.03 31.53 25.68
N LEU A 16 -19.02 31.12 24.91
CA LEU A 16 -18.95 31.41 23.47
C LEU A 16 -20.09 30.72 22.69
N CYS A 17 -20.43 29.49 23.05
CA CYS A 17 -21.59 28.77 22.49
C CYS A 17 -22.92 29.43 22.89
N LEU A 18 -23.07 29.86 24.15
CA LEU A 18 -24.27 30.59 24.58
C LEU A 18 -24.42 31.92 23.83
N CYS A 19 -23.34 32.67 23.64
CA CYS A 19 -23.36 33.91 22.86
C CYS A 19 -23.76 33.67 21.40
N PHE A 20 -23.30 32.58 20.79
CA PHE A 20 -23.69 32.20 19.42
C PHE A 20 -25.18 31.82 19.33
N ILE A 21 -25.70 31.08 20.30
CA ILE A 21 -27.12 30.70 20.36
C ILE A 21 -28.00 31.94 20.58
N ILE A 22 -27.59 32.86 21.45
CA ILE A 22 -28.29 34.12 21.70
C ILE A 22 -28.26 35.00 20.45
N LEU A 23 -27.14 35.07 19.71
CA LEU A 23 -27.03 35.82 18.46
C LEU A 23 -27.97 35.25 17.38
N ILE A 24 -28.03 33.92 17.24
CA ILE A 24 -28.95 33.24 16.32
C ILE A 24 -30.41 33.50 16.71
N TYR A 25 -30.73 33.48 18.01
CA TYR A 25 -32.06 33.77 18.52
C TYR A 25 -32.46 35.24 18.33
N PHE A 26 -31.51 36.18 18.48
CA PHE A 26 -31.75 37.61 18.22
C PHE A 26 -31.99 37.89 16.73
N LEU A 27 -31.23 37.24 15.84
CA LEU A 27 -31.44 37.27 14.40
C LEU A 27 -32.79 36.65 13.99
N PHE A 28 -33.24 35.62 14.72
CA PHE A 28 -34.56 35.00 14.54
C PHE A 28 -35.71 35.90 15.01
N LEU A 29 -35.52 36.65 16.11
CA LEU A 29 -36.52 37.60 16.63
C LEU A 29 -36.65 38.87 15.78
N GLN A 30 -35.55 39.34 15.17
CA GLN A 30 -35.56 40.55 14.34
C GLN A 30 -36.16 40.33 12.94
N ASN A 31 -36.26 39.08 12.47
CA ASN A 31 -36.75 38.77 11.13
C ASN A 31 -37.97 37.84 11.16
N LYS A 32 -39.14 38.38 11.50
CA LYS A 32 -40.43 37.76 11.12
C LYS A 32 -40.61 37.86 9.60
N SER A 33 -39.93 37.01 8.83
CA SER A 33 -40.22 36.62 7.42
C SER A 33 -39.00 36.17 6.60
N LEU A 34 -37.91 35.69 7.20
CA LEU A 34 -36.90 35.00 6.38
C LEU A 34 -37.36 33.57 6.11
N GLN A 35 -37.85 33.34 4.89
CA GLN A 35 -38.43 32.09 4.42
C GLN A 35 -37.50 30.90 4.67
N VAL A 36 -38.08 29.86 5.28
CA VAL A 36 -37.46 28.59 5.69
C VAL A 36 -36.73 27.88 4.51
N GLU A 37 -37.11 28.17 3.27
CA GLU A 37 -36.43 27.69 2.05
C GLU A 37 -34.96 28.14 1.92
N THR A 38 -34.61 29.29 2.49
CA THR A 38 -33.22 29.81 2.42
C THR A 38 -32.27 29.07 3.37
N ILE A 39 -32.77 28.46 4.45
CA ILE A 39 -31.95 27.77 5.46
C ILE A 39 -31.76 26.29 5.09
N GLU A 40 -32.76 25.62 4.52
CA GLU A 40 -32.60 24.24 4.01
C GLU A 40 -31.53 24.14 2.92
N CYS A 41 -31.36 25.19 2.11
CA CYS A 41 -30.31 25.25 1.08
C CYS A 41 -28.89 25.32 1.67
N LEU A 42 -28.69 25.95 2.84
CA LEU A 42 -27.38 26.04 3.49
C LEU A 42 -26.94 24.75 4.20
N TYR A 43 -27.88 23.88 4.58
CA TYR A 43 -27.60 22.66 5.33
C TYR A 43 -27.61 21.38 4.46
N SER A 44 -27.97 21.48 3.18
CA SER A 44 -28.10 20.33 2.28
C SER A 44 -26.82 19.96 1.51
N SER A 45 -25.86 20.87 1.37
CA SER A 45 -24.56 20.53 0.79
C SER A 45 -23.58 20.10 1.88
N ALA A 46 -23.13 18.84 1.83
CA ALA A 46 -21.98 18.36 2.59
C ALA A 46 -20.83 19.37 2.52
N PRO A 47 -20.02 19.56 3.58
CA PRO A 47 -18.93 20.52 3.56
C PRO A 47 -18.00 20.22 2.38
N VAL A 48 -18.07 21.07 1.35
CA VAL A 48 -17.21 20.95 0.17
C VAL A 48 -15.80 21.28 0.64
N LEU A 49 -14.88 20.35 0.46
CA LEU A 49 -13.48 20.56 0.80
C LEU A 49 -12.94 21.74 -0.03
N VAL A 50 -12.63 22.85 0.63
CA VAL A 50 -12.15 24.08 -0.04
C VAL A 50 -10.63 24.02 -0.22
N PRO A 51 -10.09 24.32 -1.42
CA PRO A 51 -8.66 24.47 -1.62
C PRO A 51 -8.03 25.56 -0.73
N LEU A 52 -6.86 25.28 -0.15
CA LEU A 52 -6.03 26.28 0.52
C LEU A 52 -5.28 27.16 -0.49
N LYS A 53 -4.90 26.58 -1.62
CA LYS A 53 -4.22 27.25 -2.73
C LYS A 53 -4.71 26.71 -4.06
N SER A 54 -4.70 27.58 -5.07
CA SER A 54 -5.12 27.27 -6.43
C SER A 54 -4.18 27.94 -7.41
N TYR A 55 -3.79 27.21 -8.44
CA TYR A 55 -2.90 27.65 -9.50
C TYR A 55 -3.56 27.38 -10.86
N THR A 56 -3.66 28.43 -11.68
CA THR A 56 -4.24 28.40 -13.02
C THR A 56 -3.15 28.56 -14.07
N ASN A 57 -3.46 28.41 -15.36
CA ASN A 57 -2.49 28.57 -16.46
C ASN A 57 -1.25 27.68 -16.27
N LEU A 58 -1.51 26.38 -16.11
CA LEU A 58 -0.51 25.41 -15.67
C LEU A 58 0.68 25.27 -16.61
N SER A 59 0.52 25.56 -17.92
CA SER A 59 1.64 25.59 -18.87
C SER A 59 2.70 26.63 -18.50
N ASN A 60 2.28 27.81 -18.03
CA ASN A 60 3.21 28.88 -17.66
C ASN A 60 3.73 28.77 -16.22
N VAL A 61 2.90 28.24 -15.31
CA VAL A 61 3.24 28.11 -13.88
C VAL A 61 4.48 27.24 -13.63
N LEU A 62 4.77 26.28 -14.51
CA LEU A 62 5.96 25.43 -14.37
C LEU A 62 7.28 26.22 -14.31
N ASN A 63 7.36 27.34 -15.02
CA ASN A 63 8.56 28.20 -15.07
C ASN A 63 8.54 29.31 -14.01
N ASN A 64 7.54 29.34 -13.13
CA ASN A 64 7.41 30.35 -12.10
C ASN A 64 8.23 29.96 -10.85
N GLU A 65 9.25 30.76 -10.52
CA GLU A 65 10.12 30.49 -9.35
C GLU A 65 9.40 30.56 -8.01
N SER A 66 8.36 31.40 -7.89
CA SER A 66 7.54 31.47 -6.66
C SER A 66 6.76 30.18 -6.45
N PHE A 67 6.11 29.67 -7.50
CA PHE A 67 5.41 28.37 -7.47
C PHE A 67 6.33 27.23 -7.08
N ARG A 68 7.53 27.19 -7.70
CA ARG A 68 8.55 26.20 -7.37
C ARG A 68 8.98 26.29 -5.92
N THR A 69 9.28 27.49 -5.43
CA THR A 69 9.77 27.69 -4.07
C THR A 69 8.70 27.36 -3.02
N GLU A 70 7.43 27.65 -3.30
CA GLU A 70 6.31 27.35 -2.39
C GLU A 70 6.04 25.85 -2.24
N LEU A 71 6.23 25.06 -3.30
CA LEU A 71 5.82 23.64 -3.33
C LEU A 71 6.96 22.63 -3.26
N LYS A 72 8.19 23.03 -3.56
CA LYS A 72 9.35 22.14 -3.58
C LYS A 72 9.73 21.72 -2.17
N LYS A 73 9.94 20.42 -1.95
CA LYS A 73 10.14 19.77 -0.65
C LYS A 73 9.01 19.99 0.35
N VAL A 74 7.82 20.40 -0.12
CA VAL A 74 6.63 20.54 0.70
C VAL A 74 5.69 19.39 0.38
N GLY A 75 5.29 18.65 1.41
CA GLY A 75 4.32 17.56 1.28
C GLY A 75 2.88 18.05 1.39
N GLY A 76 1.93 17.27 0.92
CA GLY A 76 0.52 17.62 1.04
C GLY A 76 -0.43 16.74 0.23
N VAL A 77 -1.71 17.12 0.29
CA VAL A 77 -2.78 16.60 -0.56
C VAL A 77 -3.17 17.67 -1.57
N TYR A 78 -3.20 17.29 -2.84
CA TYR A 78 -3.46 18.17 -3.97
C TYR A 78 -4.55 17.60 -4.88
N GLY A 79 -4.99 18.41 -5.83
CA GLY A 79 -5.83 17.96 -6.92
C GLY A 79 -5.60 18.68 -8.24
N PHE A 80 -6.13 18.09 -9.31
CA PHE A 80 -6.24 18.67 -10.64
C PHE A 80 -7.71 18.73 -11.01
N ILE A 81 -8.29 19.91 -11.08
CA ILE A 81 -9.70 20.14 -11.42
C ILE A 81 -9.80 20.53 -12.88
N ASN A 82 -10.54 19.77 -13.67
CA ASN A 82 -10.85 20.12 -15.05
C ASN A 82 -12.04 21.08 -15.08
N VAL A 83 -11.84 22.28 -15.64
CA VAL A 83 -12.88 23.30 -15.67
C VAL A 83 -14.01 22.99 -16.65
N LEU A 84 -13.77 22.10 -17.63
CA LEU A 84 -14.73 21.77 -18.69
C LEU A 84 -15.71 20.67 -18.27
N ASP A 85 -15.21 19.52 -17.79
CA ASP A 85 -16.04 18.38 -17.38
C ASP A 85 -16.37 18.35 -15.87
N LYS A 86 -15.82 19.32 -15.12
CA LYS A 86 -15.96 19.48 -13.66
C LYS A 86 -15.42 18.31 -12.83
N LYS A 87 -14.69 17.38 -13.45
CA LYS A 87 -14.06 16.26 -12.76
C LYS A 87 -12.72 16.67 -12.17
N GLN A 88 -12.26 15.92 -11.18
CA GLN A 88 -10.97 16.17 -10.56
C GLN A 88 -10.18 14.89 -10.25
N TYR A 89 -8.87 15.02 -10.18
CA TYR A 89 -8.00 14.01 -9.60
C TYR A 89 -7.51 14.50 -8.24
N ILE A 90 -7.45 13.63 -7.24
CA ILE A 90 -6.89 13.93 -5.92
C ILE A 90 -5.73 12.97 -5.65
N GLY A 91 -4.65 13.48 -5.07
CA GLY A 91 -3.51 12.67 -4.66
C GLY A 91 -2.72 13.30 -3.54
N SER A 92 -1.82 12.53 -2.93
CA SER A 92 -0.85 13.04 -1.97
C SER A 92 0.59 12.92 -2.47
N SER A 93 1.48 13.71 -1.89
CA SER A 93 2.94 13.64 -2.13
C SER A 93 3.72 14.18 -0.94
N LYS A 94 4.98 13.76 -0.80
CA LYS A 94 5.96 14.39 0.09
C LYS A 94 6.64 15.62 -0.54
N ASP A 95 6.58 15.73 -1.86
CA ASP A 95 7.03 16.88 -2.63
C ASP A 95 5.96 17.20 -3.68
N LEU A 96 5.23 18.30 -3.48
CA LEU A 96 4.13 18.73 -4.34
C LEU A 96 4.64 19.21 -5.70
N PHE A 97 5.80 19.87 -5.75
CA PHE A 97 6.37 20.38 -7.00
C PHE A 97 6.85 19.25 -7.91
N ASP A 98 7.58 18.27 -7.36
CA ASP A 98 8.02 17.11 -8.13
C ASP A 98 6.81 16.33 -8.63
N ARG A 99 5.77 16.17 -7.79
CA ARG A 99 4.55 15.46 -8.18
C ARG A 99 3.77 16.18 -9.26
N PHE A 100 3.65 17.51 -9.18
CA PHE A 100 3.06 18.32 -10.24
C PHE A 100 3.83 18.12 -11.56
N THR A 101 5.17 18.20 -11.49
CA THR A 101 6.05 18.04 -12.66
C THR A 101 5.91 16.66 -13.30
N ASP A 102 5.79 15.60 -12.50
CA ASP A 102 5.53 14.25 -12.98
C ASP A 102 4.21 14.16 -13.75
N HIS A 103 3.12 14.72 -13.22
CA HIS A 103 1.85 14.77 -13.93
C HIS A 103 1.93 15.62 -15.20
N PHE A 104 2.61 16.76 -15.16
CA PHE A 104 2.81 17.62 -16.32
C PHE A 104 3.56 16.91 -17.45
N ARG A 105 4.59 16.13 -17.10
CA ARG A 105 5.40 15.34 -18.05
C ARG A 105 4.76 14.01 -18.45
N GLY A 106 3.66 13.62 -17.81
CA GLY A 106 3.02 12.33 -18.03
C GLY A 106 3.77 11.12 -17.46
N VAL A 107 4.62 11.32 -16.44
CA VAL A 107 5.44 10.28 -15.81
C VAL A 107 4.81 9.84 -14.49
N SER A 108 4.77 8.52 -14.23
CA SER A 108 4.32 7.93 -12.94
C SER A 108 2.98 8.52 -12.42
N THR A 109 2.00 8.61 -13.29
CA THR A 109 0.78 9.41 -13.10
C THR A 109 -0.47 8.55 -13.25
N ASN A 110 -1.62 9.09 -12.82
CA ASN A 110 -2.91 8.46 -13.04
C ASN A 110 -3.27 8.52 -14.53
N ILE A 111 -3.42 7.35 -15.17
CA ILE A 111 -3.72 7.26 -16.60
C ILE A 111 -5.08 7.88 -16.99
N ARG A 112 -6.08 7.94 -16.09
CA ARG A 112 -7.35 8.65 -16.35
C ARG A 112 -7.13 10.15 -16.40
N LEU A 113 -6.36 10.71 -15.46
CA LEU A 113 -5.98 12.13 -15.46
C LEU A 113 -5.20 12.47 -16.74
N GLN A 114 -4.20 11.67 -17.11
CA GLN A 114 -3.42 11.92 -18.33
C GLN A 114 -4.25 11.90 -19.60
N ARG A 115 -5.19 10.96 -19.72
CA ARG A 115 -6.12 10.93 -20.86
C ARG A 115 -7.01 12.16 -20.89
N ALA A 116 -7.44 12.65 -19.73
CA ALA A 116 -8.22 13.88 -19.64
C ALA A 116 -7.39 15.10 -20.04
N ILE A 117 -6.14 15.21 -19.56
CA ILE A 117 -5.19 16.25 -19.97
C ILE A 117 -4.95 16.22 -21.49
N ALA A 118 -4.70 15.04 -22.07
CA ALA A 118 -4.50 14.88 -23.50
C ALA A 118 -5.75 15.26 -24.33
N LYS A 119 -6.95 15.04 -23.78
CA LYS A 119 -8.23 15.35 -24.43
C LYS A 119 -8.61 16.83 -24.33
N HIS A 120 -8.39 17.43 -23.17
CA HIS A 120 -8.90 18.76 -22.83
C HIS A 120 -7.82 19.85 -22.83
N GLY A 121 -6.53 19.48 -22.85
CA GLY A 121 -5.41 20.41 -22.69
C GLY A 121 -5.18 20.77 -21.23
N ILE A 122 -3.90 20.89 -20.82
CA ILE A 122 -3.51 21.16 -19.43
C ILE A 122 -3.96 22.53 -18.93
N ASP A 123 -4.13 23.51 -19.82
CA ASP A 123 -4.55 24.87 -19.47
C ASP A 123 -6.01 24.93 -19.00
N ASN A 124 -6.81 23.92 -19.32
CA ASN A 124 -8.16 23.74 -18.81
C ASN A 124 -8.20 23.03 -17.44
N PHE A 125 -7.04 22.88 -16.79
CA PHE A 125 -6.95 22.35 -15.44
C PHE A 125 -6.49 23.43 -14.45
N ILE A 126 -6.98 23.31 -13.23
CA ILE A 126 -6.53 24.08 -12.06
C ILE A 126 -5.85 23.10 -11.12
N PHE A 127 -4.60 23.40 -10.75
CA PHE A 127 -3.89 22.66 -9.71
C PHE A 127 -4.24 23.26 -8.36
N VAL A 128 -4.72 22.45 -7.43
CA VAL A 128 -5.18 22.89 -6.11
C VAL A 128 -4.45 22.14 -5.00
N VAL A 129 -4.22 22.79 -3.87
CA VAL A 129 -3.68 22.17 -2.66
C VAL A 129 -4.75 22.22 -1.58
N TYR A 130 -5.15 21.06 -1.07
CA TYR A 130 -6.17 20.91 -0.02
C TYR A 130 -5.55 20.86 1.38
N TYR A 131 -4.30 20.38 1.49
CA TYR A 131 -3.64 20.21 2.77
C TYR A 131 -2.12 20.27 2.60
N PHE A 132 -1.44 21.01 3.46
CA PHE A 132 0.03 21.01 3.58
C PHE A 132 0.46 20.11 4.73
N HIS A 133 1.38 19.19 4.44
CA HIS A 133 1.89 18.21 5.39
C HIS A 133 2.97 18.83 6.26
N ASN A 134 2.51 19.54 7.29
CA ASN A 134 3.37 20.21 8.26
C ASN A 134 3.66 19.33 9.49
N ASP A 135 2.83 18.31 9.74
CA ASP A 135 2.93 17.42 10.89
C ASP A 135 3.37 16.00 10.45
N PRO A 136 4.60 15.57 10.79
CA PRO A 136 5.12 14.24 10.46
C PRO A 136 4.31 13.07 11.04
N SER A 137 3.51 13.29 12.08
CA SER A 137 2.70 12.24 12.71
C SER A 137 1.51 11.82 11.85
N VAL A 138 1.09 12.68 10.89
CA VAL A 138 -0.09 12.44 10.08
C VAL A 138 0.26 11.64 8.83
N ILE A 139 -0.47 10.54 8.60
CA ILE A 139 -0.27 9.71 7.42
C ILE A 139 -1.00 10.34 6.24
N LEU A 140 -0.23 10.83 5.25
CA LEU A 140 -0.76 11.46 4.03
C LEU A 140 -1.84 10.63 3.31
N THR A 141 -1.73 9.31 3.30
CA THR A 141 -2.72 8.43 2.66
C THR A 141 -4.09 8.45 3.34
N ASP A 142 -4.12 8.69 4.65
CA ASP A 142 -5.39 8.77 5.38
C ASP A 142 -6.08 10.10 5.06
N ILE A 143 -5.32 11.20 4.99
CA ILE A 143 -5.84 12.52 4.57
C ILE A 143 -6.29 12.47 3.10
N GLU A 144 -5.52 11.85 2.21
CA GLU A 144 -5.91 11.65 0.81
C GLU A 144 -7.22 10.87 0.71
N THR A 145 -7.39 9.82 1.51
CA THR A 145 -8.63 9.04 1.55
C THR A 145 -9.81 9.90 2.03
N VAL A 146 -9.62 10.73 3.04
CA VAL A 146 -10.65 11.69 3.48
C VAL A 146 -11.00 12.66 2.35
N ALA A 147 -10.00 13.26 1.71
CA ALA A 147 -10.20 14.21 0.62
C ALA A 147 -10.92 13.59 -0.58
N ILE A 148 -10.56 12.36 -0.98
CA ILE A 148 -11.26 11.62 -2.05
C ILE A 148 -12.73 11.37 -1.68
N ARG A 149 -13.01 11.03 -0.41
CA ARG A 149 -14.37 10.74 0.06
C ARG A 149 -15.24 11.99 0.25
N SER A 150 -14.63 13.17 0.31
CA SER A 150 -15.35 14.46 0.36
C SER A 150 -16.05 14.82 -0.96
N PHE A 151 -15.81 14.08 -2.05
CA PHE A 151 -16.41 14.35 -3.36
C PHE A 151 -17.16 13.13 -3.91
N PRO A 152 -18.19 13.34 -4.76
CA PRO A 152 -18.82 12.26 -5.51
C PRO A 152 -17.81 11.50 -6.36
N PHE A 153 -17.79 10.17 -6.24
CA PHE A 153 -16.73 9.37 -6.87
C PHE A 153 -16.79 9.38 -8.41
N ASP A 154 -17.97 9.58 -9.00
CA ASP A 154 -18.15 9.66 -10.46
C ASP A 154 -17.55 10.94 -11.08
N GLU A 155 -17.29 11.93 -10.23
CA GLU A 155 -16.60 13.18 -10.56
C GLU A 155 -15.08 13.07 -10.37
N LEU A 156 -14.56 11.89 -10.00
CA LEU A 156 -13.13 11.69 -9.77
C LEU A 156 -12.46 10.88 -10.87
N TYR A 157 -11.25 11.32 -11.26
CA TYR A 157 -10.33 10.51 -12.08
C TYR A 157 -9.63 9.41 -11.26
N ASN A 158 -9.77 9.40 -9.94
CA ASN A 158 -9.22 8.36 -9.06
C ASN A 158 -9.79 6.98 -9.41
N PHE A 159 -8.99 5.93 -9.21
CA PHE A 159 -9.45 4.55 -9.43
C PHE A 159 -10.19 3.96 -8.23
N LYS A 160 -10.01 4.55 -7.05
CA LYS A 160 -10.48 4.04 -5.77
C LYS A 160 -10.85 5.18 -4.84
N LYS A 161 -11.76 4.89 -3.92
CA LYS A 161 -12.15 5.78 -2.82
C LYS A 161 -11.09 5.88 -1.72
N ASP A 162 -10.18 4.90 -1.65
CA ASP A 162 -9.15 4.81 -0.62
C ASP A 162 -7.76 4.85 -1.28
N ALA A 163 -6.87 5.67 -0.72
CA ALA A 163 -5.50 5.87 -1.20
C ALA A 163 -4.54 4.74 -0.77
N LYS A 164 -5.03 3.72 -0.06
CA LYS A 164 -4.20 2.62 0.46
C LYS A 164 -3.70 1.72 -0.66
N SER A 165 -2.52 1.13 -0.41
CA SER A 165 -1.86 0.20 -1.32
C SER A 165 -2.73 -1.01 -1.68
N MET A 166 -2.46 -1.61 -2.84
CA MET A 166 -3.00 -2.92 -3.25
C MET A 166 -2.47 -4.08 -2.38
N LEU A 167 -1.48 -3.85 -1.51
CA LEU A 167 -0.88 -4.89 -0.68
C LEU A 167 -1.95 -5.56 0.19
N GLY A 168 -2.15 -6.87 -0.01
CA GLY A 168 -3.16 -7.66 0.69
C GLY A 168 -4.57 -7.62 0.10
N TYR A 169 -4.82 -6.80 -0.94
CA TYR A 169 -6.10 -6.81 -1.64
C TYR A 169 -6.32 -8.16 -2.34
N LYS A 170 -7.48 -8.76 -2.08
CA LYS A 170 -7.97 -9.94 -2.80
C LYS A 170 -9.05 -9.50 -3.77
N HIS A 171 -8.96 -9.96 -5.01
CA HIS A 171 -10.02 -9.71 -6.00
C HIS A 171 -11.36 -10.25 -5.50
N THR A 172 -12.45 -9.56 -5.85
CA THR A 172 -13.80 -10.10 -5.65
C THR A 172 -13.98 -11.39 -6.45
N GLU A 173 -14.87 -12.26 -6.00
CA GLU A 173 -15.14 -13.51 -6.71
C GLU A 173 -15.58 -13.28 -8.15
N GLU A 174 -16.39 -12.24 -8.38
CA GLU A 174 -16.84 -11.83 -9.71
C GLU A 174 -15.67 -11.43 -10.62
N ALA A 175 -14.78 -10.56 -10.13
CA ALA A 175 -13.60 -10.14 -10.88
C ALA A 175 -12.66 -11.33 -11.17
N PHE A 176 -12.48 -12.21 -10.19
CA PHE A 176 -11.69 -13.44 -10.34
C PHE A 176 -12.30 -14.37 -11.40
N LYS A 177 -13.61 -14.62 -11.36
CA LYS A 177 -14.33 -15.43 -12.35
C LYS A 177 -14.21 -14.83 -13.75
N LYS A 178 -14.39 -13.51 -13.90
CA LYS A 178 -14.24 -12.81 -15.19
C LYS A 178 -12.83 -12.94 -15.76
N MET A 179 -11.80 -12.80 -14.92
CA MET A 179 -10.40 -12.99 -15.32
C MET A 179 -10.13 -14.43 -15.76
N LYS A 180 -10.64 -15.42 -15.03
CA LYS A 180 -10.51 -16.85 -15.37
C LYS A 180 -11.23 -17.18 -16.68
N LEU A 181 -12.43 -16.66 -16.88
CA LEU A 181 -13.21 -16.83 -18.11
C LEU A 181 -12.49 -16.21 -19.31
N ARG A 182 -11.91 -15.01 -19.17
CA ARG A 182 -11.16 -14.38 -20.26
C ARG A 182 -9.99 -15.27 -20.72
N LEU A 183 -9.28 -15.89 -19.78
CA LEU A 183 -8.12 -16.73 -20.06
C LEU A 183 -8.47 -18.19 -20.38
N SER A 184 -9.75 -18.59 -20.36
CA SER A 184 -10.15 -19.94 -20.78
C SER A 184 -9.86 -20.17 -22.27
N ASN A 185 -10.03 -19.12 -23.08
CA ASN A 185 -9.58 -19.12 -24.46
C ASN A 185 -8.09 -18.77 -24.52
N LYS A 186 -7.28 -19.74 -24.96
CA LYS A 186 -5.82 -19.58 -25.11
C LYS A 186 -5.45 -18.39 -26.01
N ALA A 187 -6.29 -18.05 -27.00
CA ALA A 187 -6.07 -16.93 -27.90
C ALA A 187 -6.06 -15.56 -27.20
N ASN A 188 -6.75 -15.44 -26.06
CA ASN A 188 -6.79 -14.20 -25.28
C ASN A 188 -5.52 -13.96 -24.46
N HIS A 189 -4.62 -14.94 -24.38
CA HIS A 189 -3.35 -14.75 -23.71
C HIS A 189 -2.49 -13.74 -24.48
N PRO A 190 -1.92 -12.70 -23.85
CA PRO A 190 -1.15 -11.67 -24.55
C PRO A 190 0.07 -12.17 -25.34
N MET A 191 0.54 -13.37 -25.01
CA MET A 191 1.64 -14.08 -25.68
C MET A 191 1.18 -15.18 -26.63
N TYR A 192 -0.13 -15.35 -26.85
CA TYR A 192 -0.61 -16.32 -27.83
C TYR A 192 -0.10 -15.97 -29.24
N GLY A 193 0.40 -16.97 -29.96
CA GLY A 193 0.97 -16.80 -31.30
C GLY A 193 2.32 -16.07 -31.35
N LYS A 194 2.78 -15.45 -30.26
CA LYS A 194 4.07 -14.75 -30.20
C LYS A 194 5.20 -15.77 -29.99
N LYS A 195 6.20 -15.74 -30.88
CA LYS A 195 7.45 -16.50 -30.74
C LYS A 195 8.59 -15.52 -30.46
N HIS A 196 9.55 -15.93 -29.63
CA HIS A 196 10.79 -15.19 -29.47
C HIS A 196 11.63 -15.27 -30.75
N SER A 197 12.38 -14.21 -31.03
CA SER A 197 13.38 -14.25 -32.10
C SER A 197 14.50 -15.22 -31.74
N GLN A 198 15.20 -15.74 -32.76
CA GLN A 198 16.30 -16.66 -32.54
C GLN A 198 17.42 -16.04 -31.69
N ASN A 199 17.68 -14.74 -31.86
CA ASN A 199 18.65 -14.00 -31.04
C ASN A 199 18.19 -13.88 -29.58
N ALA A 200 16.91 -13.59 -29.32
CA ALA A 200 16.38 -13.56 -27.97
C ALA A 200 16.47 -14.93 -27.29
N LEU A 201 16.15 -16.01 -28.02
CA LEU A 201 16.31 -17.38 -27.52
C LEU A 201 17.77 -17.68 -27.15
N ARG A 202 18.74 -17.31 -28.00
CA ARG A 202 20.18 -17.48 -27.70
C ARG A 202 20.66 -16.71 -26.47
N LEU A 203 20.10 -15.54 -26.20
CA LEU A 203 20.44 -14.76 -25.01
C LEU A 203 19.84 -15.35 -23.73
N ILE A 204 18.62 -15.91 -23.83
CA ILE A 204 17.91 -16.55 -22.71
C ILE A 204 18.51 -17.92 -22.41
N SER A 205 18.69 -18.76 -23.42
CA SER A 205 19.34 -20.06 -23.29
C SER A 205 20.85 -19.86 -23.41
N LYS A 206 21.52 -19.71 -22.28
CA LYS A 206 22.98 -19.86 -22.20
C LYS A 206 23.31 -21.28 -21.73
N PRO A 207 23.25 -22.31 -22.59
CA PRO A 207 23.50 -23.68 -22.16
C PRO A 207 24.99 -23.91 -21.90
N GLY A 208 25.28 -24.90 -21.03
CA GLY A 208 26.63 -25.34 -20.77
C GLY A 208 27.55 -24.20 -20.34
N LYS A 209 28.75 -24.14 -20.92
CA LYS A 209 29.80 -23.15 -20.62
C LYS A 209 29.39 -21.68 -20.81
N LEU A 210 28.35 -21.40 -21.59
CA LEU A 210 27.84 -20.03 -21.77
C LEU A 210 27.10 -19.53 -20.52
N ASN A 211 26.62 -20.44 -19.66
CA ASN A 211 26.01 -20.06 -18.39
C ASN A 211 27.12 -19.52 -17.47
N PRO A 212 27.00 -18.30 -16.93
CA PRO A 212 27.97 -17.76 -15.95
C PRO A 212 28.14 -18.64 -14.70
N MET A 213 27.16 -19.51 -14.43
CA MET A 213 27.15 -20.46 -13.32
C MET A 213 27.56 -21.89 -13.72
N TYR A 214 27.98 -22.12 -14.97
CA TYR A 214 28.44 -23.44 -15.39
C TYR A 214 29.65 -23.90 -14.56
N ASN A 215 29.60 -25.14 -14.07
CA ASN A 215 30.60 -25.73 -13.17
C ASN A 215 30.89 -24.94 -11.88
N LYS A 216 30.11 -23.91 -11.55
CA LYS A 216 30.23 -23.19 -10.28
C LYS A 216 29.34 -23.86 -9.25
N ASN A 217 29.96 -24.71 -8.42
CA ASN A 217 29.29 -25.31 -7.28
C ASN A 217 29.43 -24.42 -6.03
N HIS A 218 28.37 -24.34 -5.23
CA HIS A 218 28.47 -23.70 -3.92
C HIS A 218 29.46 -24.46 -3.02
N SER A 219 30.28 -23.72 -2.27
CA SER A 219 31.14 -24.29 -1.23
C SER A 219 30.29 -25.00 -0.16
N ALA A 220 30.90 -25.92 0.58
CA ALA A 220 30.23 -26.61 1.68
C ALA A 220 29.66 -25.63 2.73
N ILE A 221 30.40 -24.56 3.01
CA ILE A 221 29.98 -23.49 3.93
C ILE A 221 28.73 -22.78 3.41
N SER A 222 28.72 -22.39 2.14
CA SER A 222 27.55 -21.75 1.51
C SER A 222 26.34 -22.67 1.49
N LYS A 223 26.52 -23.96 1.15
CA LYS A 223 25.45 -24.97 1.20
C LYS A 223 24.85 -25.10 2.60
N LYS A 224 25.68 -25.09 3.65
CA LYS A 224 25.23 -25.14 5.04
C LYS A 224 24.41 -23.90 5.42
N LYS A 225 24.89 -22.69 5.07
CA LYS A 225 24.15 -21.43 5.31
C LYS A 225 22.79 -21.42 4.62
N ILE A 226 22.74 -21.83 3.35
CA ILE A 226 21.48 -21.93 2.58
C ILE A 226 20.53 -22.96 3.24
N SER A 227 21.05 -24.13 3.61
CA SER A 227 20.26 -25.16 4.29
C SER A 227 19.65 -24.65 5.59
N LEU A 228 20.42 -23.93 6.41
CA LEU A 228 19.93 -23.34 7.66
C LEU A 228 18.83 -22.31 7.40
N SER A 229 19.05 -21.38 6.47
CA SER A 229 18.08 -20.34 6.12
C SER A 229 16.76 -20.90 5.57
N LEU A 230 16.80 -21.98 4.79
CA LEU A 230 15.61 -22.64 4.25
C LEU A 230 14.89 -23.53 5.27
N SER A 231 15.56 -23.95 6.34
CA SER A 231 15.01 -24.86 7.35
C SER A 231 14.19 -24.10 8.39
N LYS A 232 13.00 -23.60 7.97
CA LYS A 232 12.09 -22.81 8.82
C LYS A 232 11.42 -23.60 9.95
N THR A 233 11.48 -24.92 9.91
CA THR A 233 10.81 -25.80 10.87
C THR A 233 11.73 -26.95 11.23
N THR A 234 12.00 -27.11 12.51
CA THR A 234 12.80 -28.22 13.02
C THR A 234 11.97 -29.49 13.05
N ILE A 235 12.64 -30.64 13.12
CA ILE A 235 12.02 -31.96 13.19
C ILE A 235 12.34 -32.56 14.55
N GLY A 236 11.32 -32.95 15.30
CA GLY A 236 11.47 -33.63 16.57
C GLY A 236 11.35 -35.15 16.40
N LEU A 237 12.21 -35.87 17.13
CA LEU A 237 12.12 -37.30 17.37
C LEU A 237 11.55 -37.52 18.77
N TYR A 238 10.49 -38.31 18.87
CA TYR A 238 9.74 -38.53 20.11
C TYR A 238 9.68 -40.01 20.43
N ASP A 239 9.65 -40.35 21.72
CA ASP A 239 9.44 -41.74 22.18
C ASP A 239 7.98 -42.19 21.99
N ILE A 240 7.68 -43.43 22.39
CA ILE A 240 6.33 -44.00 22.34
C ILE A 240 5.31 -43.25 23.22
N ASN A 241 5.80 -42.59 24.28
CA ASN A 241 5.02 -41.81 25.23
C ASN A 241 4.85 -40.34 24.79
N ASN A 242 5.35 -39.97 23.59
CA ASN A 242 5.42 -38.63 23.03
C ASN A 242 6.35 -37.65 23.78
N ASN A 243 7.31 -38.13 24.56
CA ASN A 243 8.38 -37.28 25.11
C ASN A 243 9.38 -36.94 24.00
N LEU A 244 9.81 -35.68 23.96
CA LEU A 244 10.79 -35.22 22.99
C LEU A 244 12.18 -35.78 23.34
N ILE A 245 12.76 -36.56 22.44
CA ILE A 245 14.10 -37.12 22.60
C ILE A 245 15.15 -36.14 22.07
N LYS A 246 14.98 -35.71 20.81
CA LYS A 246 15.97 -34.88 20.11
C LYS A 246 15.33 -34.07 18.99
N THR A 247 15.86 -32.89 18.74
CA THR A 247 15.46 -32.03 17.62
C THR A 247 16.55 -31.97 16.56
N PHE A 248 16.12 -31.81 15.32
CA PHE A 248 16.97 -31.74 14.15
C PHE A 248 16.59 -30.53 13.31
N ILE A 249 17.58 -29.91 12.69
CA ILE A 249 17.40 -28.69 11.88
C ILE A 249 16.43 -28.96 10.72
N ASN A 250 16.57 -30.12 10.06
CA ASN A 250 15.69 -30.54 8.98
C ASN A 250 15.65 -32.07 8.85
N GLN A 251 14.81 -32.55 7.93
CA GLN A 251 14.62 -33.97 7.66
C GLN A 251 15.88 -34.66 7.12
N VAL A 252 16.80 -33.94 6.48
CA VAL A 252 18.02 -34.54 5.89
C VAL A 252 18.99 -34.93 6.99
N VAL A 253 19.18 -34.07 7.99
CA VAL A 253 20.05 -34.37 9.14
C VAL A 253 19.51 -35.56 9.93
N LEU A 254 18.19 -35.61 10.19
CA LEU A 254 17.56 -36.76 10.84
C LEU A 254 17.71 -38.05 10.02
N ALA A 255 17.57 -37.95 8.69
CA ALA A 255 17.72 -39.10 7.80
C ALA A 255 19.15 -39.67 7.84
N GLN A 256 20.17 -38.80 7.92
CA GLN A 256 21.56 -39.21 8.09
C GLN A 256 21.79 -39.91 9.44
N GLU A 257 21.26 -39.36 10.53
CA GLU A 257 21.36 -39.96 11.88
C GLU A 257 20.75 -41.36 11.93
N LEU A 258 19.56 -41.52 11.33
CA LEU A 258 18.83 -42.79 11.32
C LEU A 258 19.26 -43.72 10.19
N VAL A 259 20.24 -43.33 9.37
CA VAL A 259 20.73 -44.08 8.19
C VAL A 259 19.58 -44.50 7.26
N VAL A 260 18.67 -43.56 6.98
CA VAL A 260 17.55 -43.76 6.05
C VAL A 260 17.48 -42.64 5.02
N THR A 261 16.65 -42.82 4.01
CA THR A 261 16.39 -41.77 3.03
C THR A 261 15.46 -40.69 3.58
N LYS A 262 15.63 -39.44 3.12
CA LYS A 262 14.73 -38.32 3.44
C LYS A 262 13.27 -38.65 3.11
N SER A 263 13.01 -39.41 2.04
CA SER A 263 11.66 -39.80 1.63
C SER A 263 10.97 -40.66 2.68
N THR A 264 11.70 -41.57 3.34
CA THR A 264 11.20 -42.35 4.48
C THR A 264 10.77 -41.44 5.62
N ILE A 265 11.63 -40.50 6.04
CA ILE A 265 11.28 -39.52 7.08
C ILE A 265 10.01 -38.74 6.72
N SER A 266 9.92 -38.24 5.49
CA SER A 266 8.74 -37.55 4.96
C SER A 266 7.48 -38.43 5.01
N LYS A 267 7.59 -39.73 4.69
CA LYS A 267 6.47 -40.69 4.76
C LYS A 267 5.96 -40.83 6.19
N TYR A 268 6.85 -41.03 7.15
CA TYR A 268 6.48 -41.21 8.57
C TYR A 268 5.91 -39.94 9.22
N ILE A 269 6.40 -38.75 8.83
CA ILE A 269 5.79 -37.48 9.24
C ILE A 269 4.35 -37.37 8.73
N LYS A 270 4.10 -37.77 7.48
CA LYS A 270 2.75 -37.71 6.87
C LYS A 270 1.81 -38.77 7.46
N SER A 271 2.30 -40.01 7.60
CA SER A 271 1.48 -41.13 8.06
C SER A 271 1.27 -41.15 9.57
N LYS A 272 2.06 -40.38 10.34
CA LYS A 272 2.04 -40.32 11.81
C LYS A 272 2.22 -41.69 12.50
N LYS A 273 2.80 -42.66 11.80
CA LYS A 273 3.06 -44.02 12.30
C LYS A 273 4.37 -44.04 13.08
N LEU A 274 4.56 -45.04 13.95
CA LEU A 274 5.86 -45.27 14.58
C LEU A 274 6.88 -45.69 13.55
N PHE A 275 8.02 -45.02 13.53
CA PHE A 275 9.21 -45.47 12.86
C PHE A 275 9.87 -46.59 13.68
N GLN A 276 10.09 -47.75 13.04
CA GLN A 276 10.67 -48.95 13.65
C GLN A 276 10.02 -49.38 14.97
N ASN A 277 8.72 -49.10 15.16
CA ASN A 277 7.98 -49.34 16.41
C ASN A 277 8.60 -48.68 17.67
N LYS A 278 9.46 -47.67 17.50
CA LYS A 278 10.19 -47.03 18.60
C LYS A 278 9.93 -45.53 18.71
N TYR A 279 9.78 -44.84 17.58
CA TYR A 279 9.79 -43.38 17.57
C TYR A 279 8.66 -42.77 16.75
N TYR A 280 8.16 -41.62 17.19
CA TYR A 280 7.38 -40.71 16.35
C TYR A 280 8.26 -39.61 15.79
N ILE A 281 8.00 -39.23 14.53
CA ILE A 281 8.71 -38.15 13.86
C ILE A 281 7.70 -37.07 13.49
N ARG A 282 7.90 -35.85 13.99
CA ARG A 282 6.98 -34.73 13.78
C ARG A 282 7.72 -33.43 13.54
N LYS A 283 7.04 -32.46 12.94
CA LYS A 283 7.53 -31.08 12.89
C LYS A 283 7.52 -30.52 14.31
N HIS A 284 8.62 -29.91 14.71
CA HIS A 284 8.79 -29.22 15.98
C HIS A 284 8.88 -27.72 15.69
N ILE A 285 8.15 -26.93 16.47
CA ILE A 285 8.18 -25.46 16.37
C ILE A 285 8.77 -25.00 17.71
N SER A 286 10.05 -24.64 17.71
CA SER A 286 10.66 -23.97 18.86
C SER A 286 10.19 -22.51 18.90
N SER A 287 9.85 -22.01 20.08
CA SER A 287 9.53 -20.59 20.30
C SER A 287 10.77 -19.68 20.28
N GLU A 288 11.98 -20.25 20.19
CA GLU A 288 13.24 -19.51 20.14
C GLU A 288 13.93 -19.59 18.76
N PRO A 289 14.51 -18.47 18.27
CA PRO A 289 15.26 -18.44 17.01
C PRO A 289 16.61 -19.16 17.13
N LEU A 290 16.98 -19.87 16.06
CA LEU A 290 18.26 -20.59 15.94
C LEU A 290 19.45 -19.60 15.99
N GLN A 291 20.13 -19.49 17.14
CA GLN A 291 21.37 -18.71 17.26
C GLN A 291 22.53 -19.44 16.56
N VAL A 292 23.24 -18.72 15.70
CA VAL A 292 24.53 -19.16 15.14
C VAL A 292 25.60 -18.76 16.16
N LYS A 293 26.24 -19.72 16.83
CA LYS A 293 27.52 -19.45 17.52
C LYS A 293 28.56 -19.18 16.42
N GLU A 294 29.03 -17.94 16.37
CA GLU A 294 30.19 -17.57 15.57
C GLU A 294 31.44 -18.17 16.23
N ASP A 295 31.98 -19.24 15.65
CA ASP A 295 33.36 -19.61 15.93
C ASP A 295 34.26 -18.54 15.30
N LYS A 296 34.62 -17.54 16.13
CA LYS A 296 35.67 -16.58 15.80
C LYS A 296 36.99 -17.33 15.76
N LYS A 297 37.63 -17.25 14.60
CA LYS A 297 38.99 -17.72 14.35
C LYS A 297 39.99 -16.75 14.96
#